data_AF-A0A9W4PQX6-F1
#
_entry.id   AF-A0A9W4PQX6-F1
#
_cell.length_a   1.000
_cell.length_b   1.000
_cell.length_c   1.000
_cell.angle_alpha   90.00
_cell.angle_beta   90.00
_cell.angle_gamma   90.00
#
_symmetry.space_group_name_H-M   'P 1'
#
loop_
_entity.id
_entity.type
_entity.pdbx_description
1 polymer ?
#
loop_
_entity_poly.entity_id
_entity_poly.type
_entity_poly.pdbx_seq_one_letter_code
_entity_poly.pdbx_strand_id
1 'polypeptide(L)'
;MRIHGFICISLPDEKLQSRQFAIALAAVDKQWQKLVLSVGYALLAWQEEPMTEKRDIGQQRVIEPTAARIAALKSDPQFTAAVLRFAEAVASHYRNRWLLNRLLNDRGRFLLAFLALDLHYNGEGEEGPPGLTAGRLKAACVTHGVCSAGRAGSVLATMRLFGLLAEARGRDGRERLLIPTERLLTIHRERWRKVFAAVAVVLPEGEAGASNLANERFIAAFVRELMLRFRAGLRPLDWAPELSVFAERDGGMMIALQLLAAYLAKSEGLGGQAQADLTIAGIAQRYSVSRAHVLGMLRSAEAAGLIRRMPDNRILVTPQMVDSFDNFFAGIILLQGDAIRSALSAAGSVRPRTVPKFTADEAPA
;
A
#
# COMPACT_ATOMS: atom_id res chain seq x y z
N MET A 1 -50.93 -41.19 28.05
CA MET A 1 -50.77 -39.94 28.84
C MET A 1 -49.51 -39.24 28.32
N ARG A 2 -49.68 -38.05 27.72
CA ARG A 2 -48.62 -37.20 27.12
C ARG A 2 -47.75 -36.58 28.21
N ILE A 3 -46.44 -36.37 27.96
CA ILE A 3 -45.74 -35.09 28.23
C ILE A 3 -44.65 -34.86 27.16
N HIS A 4 -44.78 -33.74 26.45
CA HIS A 4 -43.79 -33.08 25.59
C HIS A 4 -42.88 -32.17 26.43
N GLY A 5 -41.64 -31.95 25.98
CA GLY A 5 -40.78 -30.88 26.52
C GLY A 5 -39.59 -30.56 25.60
N PHE A 6 -39.83 -29.80 24.53
CA PHE A 6 -38.77 -29.14 23.75
C PHE A 6 -38.54 -27.73 24.34
N ILE A 7 -37.32 -27.44 24.76
CA ILE A 7 -36.88 -26.09 25.14
C ILE A 7 -36.49 -25.35 23.86
N CYS A 8 -37.25 -24.31 23.52
CA CYS A 8 -36.98 -23.42 22.39
C CYS A 8 -36.09 -22.27 22.87
N ILE A 9 -34.81 -22.27 22.52
CA ILE A 9 -33.92 -21.11 22.71
C ILE A 9 -34.17 -20.17 21.53
N SER A 10 -34.83 -19.04 21.80
CA SER A 10 -35.06 -17.99 20.79
C SER A 10 -33.74 -17.28 20.48
N LEU A 11 -33.31 -17.33 19.22
CA LEU A 11 -32.21 -16.52 18.69
C LEU A 11 -32.68 -15.06 18.51
N PRO A 12 -31.83 -14.06 18.77
CA PRO A 12 -32.21 -12.66 18.63
C PRO A 12 -32.46 -12.26 17.17
N ASP A 13 -33.45 -11.41 16.98
CA ASP A 13 -33.97 -10.93 15.69
C ASP A 13 -32.89 -10.23 14.85
N GLU A 14 -32.54 -10.86 13.73
CA GLU A 14 -31.56 -10.43 12.71
C GLU A 14 -31.81 -8.99 12.21
N LYS A 15 -33.07 -8.52 12.28
CA LYS A 15 -33.44 -7.14 11.91
C LYS A 15 -32.99 -6.10 12.93
N LEU A 16 -32.83 -6.49 14.20
CA LEU A 16 -32.40 -5.57 15.26
C LEU A 16 -30.89 -5.27 15.18
N GLN A 17 -30.08 -6.28 14.85
CA GLN A 17 -28.63 -6.12 14.62
C GLN A 17 -28.34 -5.28 13.37
N SER A 18 -29.09 -5.48 12.27
CA SER A 18 -28.94 -4.70 11.04
C SER A 18 -29.28 -3.22 11.25
N ARG A 19 -30.31 -2.91 12.07
CA ARG A 19 -30.67 -1.53 12.44
C ARG A 19 -29.63 -0.86 13.34
N GLN A 20 -29.09 -1.56 14.33
CA GLN A 20 -28.03 -1.01 15.19
C GLN A 20 -26.73 -0.74 14.41
N PHE A 21 -26.39 -1.61 13.44
CA PHE A 21 -25.25 -1.42 12.55
C PHE A 21 -25.44 -0.22 11.61
N ALA A 22 -26.65 -0.02 11.06
CA ALA A 22 -26.97 1.13 10.23
C ALA A 22 -26.94 2.46 11.02
N ILE A 23 -27.38 2.46 12.29
CA ILE A 23 -27.33 3.62 13.18
C ILE A 23 -25.87 3.97 13.54
N ALA A 24 -25.02 2.96 13.80
CA ALA A 24 -23.59 3.16 14.03
C ALA A 24 -22.88 3.74 12.79
N LEU A 25 -23.21 3.25 11.59
CA LEU A 25 -22.71 3.79 10.32
C LEU A 25 -23.13 5.24 10.07
N ALA A 26 -24.38 5.60 10.38
CA ALA A 26 -24.89 6.96 10.22
C ALA A 26 -24.30 7.96 11.25
N ALA A 27 -24.02 7.49 12.47
CA ALA A 27 -23.36 8.29 13.51
C ALA A 27 -21.89 8.56 13.16
N VAL A 28 -21.20 7.54 12.59
CA VAL A 28 -19.86 7.67 12.03
C VAL A 28 -19.89 8.69 10.88
N ASP A 29 -20.80 8.58 9.92
CA ASP A 29 -20.87 9.49 8.77
C ASP A 29 -21.02 10.99 9.14
N LYS A 30 -21.86 11.32 10.14
CA LYS A 30 -22.04 12.72 10.61
C LYS A 30 -20.81 13.29 11.33
N GLN A 31 -20.11 12.47 12.11
CA GLN A 31 -18.90 12.89 12.80
C GLN A 31 -17.71 13.00 11.83
N TRP A 32 -17.71 12.16 10.78
CA TRP A 32 -16.76 12.22 9.67
C TRP A 32 -16.97 13.42 8.75
N GLN A 33 -18.20 13.88 8.47
CA GLN A 33 -18.43 15.09 7.69
C GLN A 33 -17.85 16.35 8.37
N LYS A 34 -17.94 16.44 9.70
CA LYS A 34 -17.30 17.53 10.48
C LYS A 34 -15.76 17.42 10.47
N LEU A 35 -15.21 16.21 10.49
CA LEU A 35 -13.76 15.96 10.44
C LEU A 35 -13.18 16.26 9.04
N VAL A 36 -13.88 15.87 7.97
CA VAL A 36 -13.47 16.10 6.56
C VAL A 36 -13.41 17.59 6.23
N LEU A 37 -14.33 18.41 6.77
CA LEU A 37 -14.28 19.86 6.62
C LEU A 37 -13.09 20.50 7.37
N SER A 38 -12.65 19.92 8.49
CA SER A 38 -11.46 20.39 9.21
C SER A 38 -10.13 19.94 8.58
N VAL A 39 -10.11 18.79 7.89
CA VAL A 39 -8.94 18.22 7.22
C VAL A 39 -8.67 18.91 5.87
N GLY A 40 -9.69 19.45 5.22
CA GLY A 40 -9.56 20.21 3.97
C GLY A 40 -8.64 21.43 4.08
N TYR A 41 -8.56 22.07 5.25
CA TYR A 41 -7.65 23.21 5.50
C TYR A 41 -6.19 22.79 5.73
N ALA A 42 -5.95 21.61 6.30
CA ALA A 42 -4.60 21.08 6.49
C ALA A 42 -3.96 20.57 5.18
N LEU A 43 -4.77 20.26 4.16
CA LEU A 43 -4.31 19.88 2.82
C LEU A 43 -3.72 21.06 2.02
N LEU A 44 -4.08 22.30 2.35
CA LEU A 44 -3.53 23.51 1.72
C LEU A 44 -2.18 23.94 2.31
N ALA A 45 -1.86 23.51 3.54
CA ALA A 45 -0.58 23.76 4.20
C ALA A 45 0.51 22.72 3.88
N TRP A 46 0.24 21.80 2.95
CA TRP A 46 1.16 20.72 2.54
C TRP A 46 2.07 21.12 1.35
N GLN A 47 1.94 22.35 0.84
CA GLN A 47 2.88 22.89 -0.14
C GLN A 47 3.99 23.62 0.60
N GLU A 48 5.23 23.26 0.26
CA GLU A 48 6.50 23.81 0.75
C GLU A 48 7.07 23.13 2.01
N GLU A 49 7.83 22.05 1.80
CA GLU A 49 9.22 21.98 2.26
C GLU A 49 9.94 20.80 1.58
N PRO A 50 10.98 21.03 0.75
CA PRO A 50 11.83 19.96 0.27
C PRO A 50 12.64 19.43 1.46
N MET A 51 12.61 18.11 1.70
CA MET A 51 13.49 17.48 2.70
C MET A 51 14.95 17.58 2.23
N THR A 52 15.62 18.67 2.59
CA THR A 52 17.04 18.90 2.37
C THR A 52 17.85 18.25 3.49
N GLU A 53 17.92 16.92 3.53
CA GLU A 53 19.07 16.21 4.09
C GLU A 53 18.94 14.69 3.86
N LYS A 54 19.75 14.16 2.94
CA LYS A 54 20.06 12.73 2.92
C LYS A 54 20.89 12.44 4.18
N ARG A 55 20.25 11.95 5.24
CA ARG A 55 20.97 11.52 6.45
C ARG A 55 21.74 10.24 6.13
N ASP A 56 23.04 10.27 6.40
CA ASP A 56 23.96 9.15 6.25
C ASP A 56 23.69 8.12 7.37
N ILE A 57 22.67 7.29 7.16
CA ILE A 57 22.35 6.16 8.01
C ILE A 57 23.28 5.03 7.59
N GLY A 58 24.26 4.73 8.46
CA GLY A 58 25.24 3.63 8.41
C GLY A 58 25.26 2.80 7.13
N GLN A 59 26.39 2.85 6.42
CA GLN A 59 26.72 2.21 5.13
C GLN A 59 26.46 0.69 5.08
N GLN A 60 25.22 0.25 5.14
CA GLN A 60 24.80 -0.98 4.50
C GLN A 60 24.47 -0.59 3.07
N ARG A 61 25.28 -1.05 2.10
CA ARG A 61 25.13 -0.69 0.68
C ARG A 61 23.74 -1.11 0.20
N VAL A 62 22.78 -0.20 0.28
CA VAL A 62 21.48 -0.32 -0.36
C VAL A 62 21.75 -0.44 -1.86
N ILE A 63 21.42 -1.60 -2.42
CA ILE A 63 21.51 -1.80 -3.86
C ILE A 63 20.36 -1.04 -4.49
N GLU A 64 20.67 0.08 -5.12
CA GLU A 64 19.71 0.87 -5.88
C GLU A 64 19.50 0.27 -7.28
N PRO A 65 18.27 0.22 -7.79
CA PRO A 65 17.97 0.03 -9.20
C PRO A 65 18.55 1.17 -10.04
N THR A 66 19.77 1.00 -10.55
CA THR A 66 20.40 1.99 -11.43
C THR A 66 19.71 2.04 -12.79
N ALA A 67 19.87 3.17 -13.51
CA ALA A 67 19.34 3.33 -14.87
C ALA A 67 19.77 2.20 -15.82
N ALA A 68 21.02 1.72 -15.71
CA ALA A 68 21.52 0.60 -16.50
C ALA A 68 20.77 -0.72 -16.20
N ARG A 69 20.48 -1.00 -14.92
CA ARG A 69 19.71 -2.20 -14.52
C ARG A 69 18.26 -2.10 -14.96
N ILE A 70 17.66 -0.92 -14.88
CA ILE A 70 16.31 -0.64 -15.38
C ILE A 70 16.25 -0.90 -16.89
N ALA A 71 17.19 -0.34 -17.66
CA ALA A 71 17.26 -0.56 -19.11
C ALA A 71 17.46 -2.04 -19.46
N ALA A 72 18.35 -2.75 -18.74
CA ALA A 72 18.56 -4.18 -18.94
C ALA A 72 17.28 -4.99 -18.68
N LEU A 73 16.57 -4.72 -17.58
CA LEU A 73 15.31 -5.42 -17.27
C LEU A 73 14.22 -5.10 -18.31
N LYS A 74 14.13 -3.86 -18.80
CA LYS A 74 13.19 -3.48 -19.87
C LYS A 74 13.45 -4.20 -21.20
N SER A 75 14.69 -4.61 -21.45
CA SER A 75 15.05 -5.38 -22.64
C SER A 75 14.70 -6.88 -22.56
N ASP A 76 14.27 -7.36 -21.39
CA ASP A 76 13.82 -8.73 -21.23
C ASP A 76 12.53 -8.99 -22.03
N PRO A 77 12.46 -10.02 -22.89
CA PRO A 77 11.26 -10.32 -23.67
C PRO A 77 9.99 -10.54 -22.85
N GLN A 78 10.12 -10.95 -21.58
CA GLN A 78 9.00 -11.18 -20.66
C GLN A 78 8.65 -9.94 -19.83
N PHE A 79 9.36 -8.82 -19.99
CA PHE A 79 9.15 -7.60 -19.21
C PHE A 79 7.71 -7.09 -19.30
N THR A 80 7.14 -6.97 -20.49
CA THR A 80 5.75 -6.50 -20.68
C THR A 80 4.74 -7.41 -19.95
N ALA A 81 4.95 -8.72 -19.99
CA ALA A 81 4.11 -9.68 -19.27
C ALA A 81 4.25 -9.51 -17.74
N ALA A 82 5.46 -9.22 -17.25
CA ALA A 82 5.69 -8.92 -15.84
C ALA A 82 4.97 -7.63 -15.41
N VAL A 83 5.06 -6.57 -16.21
CA VAL A 83 4.36 -5.28 -15.99
C VAL A 83 2.85 -5.48 -15.90
N LEU A 84 2.26 -6.20 -16.86
CA LEU A 84 0.82 -6.51 -16.87
C LEU A 84 0.40 -7.27 -15.62
N ARG A 85 1.15 -8.31 -15.25
CA ARG A 85 0.88 -9.10 -14.05
C ARG A 85 1.01 -8.28 -12.77
N PHE A 86 1.98 -7.36 -12.71
CA PHE A 86 2.18 -6.47 -11.58
C PHE A 86 1.06 -5.43 -11.47
N ALA A 87 0.70 -4.79 -12.59
CA ALA A 87 -0.40 -3.82 -12.65
C ALA A 87 -1.72 -4.46 -12.20
N GLU A 88 -2.00 -5.70 -12.63
CA GLU A 88 -3.17 -6.48 -12.18
C GLU A 88 -3.09 -6.84 -10.69
N ALA A 89 -1.91 -7.23 -10.19
CA ALA A 89 -1.68 -7.50 -8.78
C ALA A 89 -2.00 -6.27 -7.91
N VAL A 90 -1.57 -5.09 -8.34
CA VAL A 90 -1.87 -3.82 -7.69
C VAL A 90 -3.36 -3.51 -7.80
N ALA A 91 -3.93 -3.48 -9.01
CA ALA A 91 -5.31 -3.08 -9.24
C ALA A 91 -6.35 -4.00 -8.58
N SER A 92 -6.14 -5.32 -8.61
CA SER A 92 -7.07 -6.30 -8.03
C SER A 92 -7.21 -6.19 -6.51
N HIS A 93 -6.23 -5.60 -5.82
CA HIS A 93 -6.35 -5.32 -4.38
C HIS A 93 -7.32 -4.17 -4.08
N TYR A 94 -7.52 -3.26 -5.05
CA TYR A 94 -8.41 -2.11 -4.95
C TYR A 94 -9.80 -2.35 -5.59
N ARG A 95 -10.01 -3.40 -6.38
CA ARG A 95 -11.34 -3.70 -6.92
C ARG A 95 -12.25 -4.25 -5.82
N ASN A 96 -13.40 -3.60 -5.61
CA ASN A 96 -14.51 -4.05 -4.76
C ASN A 96 -14.21 -4.21 -3.25
N ARG A 97 -13.13 -3.63 -2.74
CA ARG A 97 -12.82 -3.61 -1.30
C ARG A 97 -12.81 -2.17 -0.78
N TRP A 98 -14.01 -1.59 -0.59
CA TRP A 98 -14.22 -0.19 -0.15
C TRP A 98 -13.36 0.21 1.06
N LEU A 99 -13.22 -0.67 2.04
CA LEU A 99 -12.42 -0.42 3.23
C LEU A 99 -10.91 -0.35 2.93
N LEU A 100 -10.37 -1.24 2.07
CA LEU A 100 -8.97 -1.18 1.64
C LEU A 100 -8.70 0.00 0.71
N ASN A 101 -9.69 0.37 -0.12
CA ASN A 101 -9.70 1.60 -0.92
C ASN A 101 -9.80 2.88 -0.09
N ARG A 102 -10.17 2.80 1.18
CA ARG A 102 -10.16 3.96 2.09
C ARG A 102 -8.89 3.96 2.94
N LEU A 103 -8.43 2.77 3.33
CA LEU A 103 -7.27 2.56 4.20
C LEU A 103 -5.91 2.57 3.48
N LEU A 104 -5.81 2.36 2.17
CA LEU A 104 -4.53 2.19 1.46
C LEU A 104 -4.35 3.06 0.21
N ASN A 105 -5.29 3.94 -0.09
CA ASN A 105 -5.40 4.65 -1.38
C ASN A 105 -4.46 5.85 -1.57
N ASP A 106 -3.59 6.10 -0.60
CA ASP A 106 -2.56 7.12 -0.69
C ASP A 106 -1.22 6.57 -0.21
N ARG A 107 -0.14 7.14 -0.75
CA ARG A 107 1.26 6.77 -0.48
C ARG A 107 1.54 6.69 1.02
N GLY A 108 0.99 7.63 1.80
CA GLY A 108 1.22 7.72 3.24
C GLY A 108 0.68 6.52 4.01
N ARG A 109 -0.52 6.05 3.65
CA ARG A 109 -1.15 4.92 4.34
C ARG A 109 -0.51 3.58 4.01
N PHE A 110 -0.05 3.39 2.77
CA PHE A 110 0.72 2.21 2.39
C PHE A 110 2.02 2.11 3.20
N LEU A 111 2.79 3.21 3.25
CA LEU A 111 4.04 3.27 4.01
C LEU A 111 3.82 3.10 5.51
N LEU A 112 2.72 3.62 6.06
CA LEU A 112 2.38 3.46 7.48
C LEU A 112 2.22 1.98 7.87
N ALA A 113 1.58 1.16 7.02
CA ALA A 113 1.45 -0.27 7.29
C ALA A 113 2.81 -0.98 7.30
N PHE A 114 3.73 -0.63 6.38
CA PHE A 114 5.09 -1.17 6.38
C PHE A 114 5.91 -0.70 7.58
N LEU A 115 5.82 0.58 7.97
CA LEU A 115 6.44 1.08 9.19
C LEU A 115 5.91 0.38 10.44
N ALA A 116 4.61 0.08 10.49
CA ALA A 116 4.02 -0.65 11.60
C ALA A 116 4.58 -2.08 11.70
N LEU A 117 4.68 -2.80 10.57
CA LEU A 117 5.28 -4.13 10.52
C LEU A 117 6.78 -4.08 10.87
N ASP A 118 7.50 -3.09 10.39
CA ASP A 118 8.94 -2.96 10.66
C ASP A 118 9.22 -2.65 12.14
N LEU A 119 8.47 -1.74 12.75
CA LEU A 119 8.58 -1.48 14.19
C LEU A 119 8.20 -2.71 15.03
N HIS A 120 7.23 -3.49 14.57
CA HIS A 120 6.84 -4.74 15.22
C HIS A 120 7.96 -5.79 15.18
N TYR A 121 8.52 -6.07 14.00
CA TYR A 121 9.52 -7.12 13.82
C TYR A 121 10.95 -6.68 14.19
N ASN A 122 11.32 -5.46 13.83
CA ASN A 122 12.71 -4.99 13.84
C ASN A 122 12.99 -3.89 14.86
N GLY A 123 11.96 -3.16 15.32
CA GLY A 123 12.12 -2.04 16.25
C GLY A 123 12.72 -0.79 15.59
N GLU A 124 13.31 0.09 16.41
CA GLU A 124 14.02 1.28 15.95
C GLU A 124 15.52 0.99 15.85
N GLY A 125 16.02 0.79 14.62
CA GLY A 125 17.44 0.54 14.35
C GLY A 125 17.91 -0.88 14.74
N GLU A 126 19.23 -1.08 14.81
CA GLU A 126 19.82 -2.38 15.20
C GLU A 126 19.82 -2.63 16.71
N GLU A 127 19.78 -1.57 17.51
CA GLU A 127 19.91 -1.64 18.97
C GLU A 127 18.58 -1.42 19.72
N GLY A 128 17.57 -0.83 19.06
CA GLY A 128 16.29 -0.57 19.71
C GLY A 128 15.48 -1.85 19.98
N PRO A 129 14.72 -1.91 21.10
CA PRO A 129 13.89 -3.07 21.39
C PRO A 129 12.74 -3.17 20.35
N PRO A 130 12.49 -4.38 19.79
CA PRO A 130 11.35 -4.58 18.89
C PRO A 130 10.05 -4.31 19.65
N GLY A 131 9.07 -3.74 18.95
CA GLY A 131 7.79 -3.37 19.55
C GLY A 131 7.19 -2.15 18.89
N LEU A 132 6.02 -2.36 18.29
CA LEU A 132 5.21 -1.28 17.76
C LEU A 132 4.46 -0.59 18.92
N THR A 133 4.60 0.73 19.01
CA THR A 133 3.73 1.58 19.84
C THR A 133 3.15 2.68 18.97
N ALA A 134 2.03 3.27 19.43
CA ALA A 134 1.46 4.43 18.75
C ALA A 134 2.45 5.61 18.71
N GLY A 135 3.26 5.80 19.75
CA GLY A 135 4.28 6.84 19.81
C GLY A 135 5.37 6.65 18.76
N ARG A 136 5.98 5.46 18.70
CA ARG A 136 7.04 5.13 17.74
C ARG A 136 6.57 5.25 16.29
N LEU A 137 5.36 4.76 15.98
CA LEU A 137 4.84 4.87 14.61
C LEU A 137 4.57 6.33 14.20
N LYS A 138 4.01 7.14 15.11
CA LYS A 138 3.80 8.58 14.85
C LYS A 138 5.12 9.30 14.63
N ALA A 139 6.12 9.04 15.47
CA ALA A 139 7.46 9.59 15.34
C ALA A 139 8.08 9.19 13.99
N ALA A 140 8.07 7.90 13.65
CA ALA A 140 8.58 7.41 12.36
C ALA A 140 7.86 8.05 11.15
N CYS A 141 6.54 8.23 11.23
CA CYS A 141 5.78 8.88 10.15
C CYS A 141 6.19 10.35 9.94
N VAL A 142 6.43 11.09 11.02
CA VAL A 142 6.89 12.49 10.95
C VAL A 142 8.34 12.56 10.45
N THR A 143 9.24 11.80 11.07
CA THR A 143 10.67 11.77 10.74
C THR A 143 10.94 11.42 9.28
N HIS A 144 10.13 10.54 8.68
CA HIS A 144 10.30 10.11 7.30
C HIS A 144 9.38 10.84 6.29
N GLY A 145 8.68 11.89 6.71
CA GLY A 145 7.81 12.67 5.83
C GLY A 145 6.63 11.87 5.25
N VAL A 146 6.17 10.82 5.95
CA VAL A 146 5.06 9.96 5.51
C VAL A 146 3.73 10.67 5.76
N CYS A 147 3.51 11.15 6.98
CA CYS A 147 2.36 11.97 7.36
C CYS A 147 2.54 12.60 8.75
N SER A 148 1.67 13.56 9.09
CA SER A 148 1.65 14.17 10.42
C SER A 148 1.31 13.15 11.52
N ALA A 149 1.75 13.44 12.76
CA ALA A 149 1.44 12.61 13.92
C ALA A 149 -0.08 12.45 14.17
N GLY A 150 -0.88 13.49 13.88
CA GLY A 150 -2.33 13.43 13.95
C GLY A 150 -2.92 12.43 12.96
N ARG A 151 -2.51 12.50 11.69
CA ARG A 151 -2.94 11.56 10.64
C ARG A 151 -2.52 10.13 10.95
N ALA A 152 -1.26 9.92 11.38
CA ALA A 152 -0.79 8.62 11.81
C ALA A 152 -1.63 8.07 12.98
N GLY A 153 -2.02 8.93 13.94
CA GLY A 153 -2.93 8.58 15.02
C GLY A 153 -4.31 8.13 14.55
N SER A 154 -4.92 8.85 13.61
CA SER A 154 -6.22 8.47 13.05
C SER A 154 -6.19 7.15 12.28
N VAL A 155 -5.14 6.91 11.49
CA VAL A 155 -4.96 5.63 10.78
C VAL A 155 -4.78 4.49 11.77
N LEU A 156 -3.95 4.66 12.80
CA LEU A 156 -3.77 3.66 13.86
C LEU A 156 -5.08 3.31 14.58
N ALA A 157 -5.86 4.33 14.96
CA ALA A 157 -7.15 4.11 15.61
C ALA A 157 -8.10 3.33 14.70
N THR A 158 -8.07 3.64 13.39
CA THR A 158 -8.86 2.93 12.38
C THR A 158 -8.41 1.48 12.23
N MET A 159 -7.10 1.20 12.15
CA MET A 159 -6.56 -0.15 12.08
C MET A 159 -6.96 -1.00 13.30
N ARG A 160 -6.96 -0.40 14.50
CA ARG A 160 -7.45 -1.05 15.72
C ARG A 160 -8.95 -1.34 15.67
N LEU A 161 -9.75 -0.35 15.26
CA LEU A 161 -11.20 -0.51 15.13
C LEU A 161 -11.59 -1.66 14.20
N PHE A 162 -10.82 -1.88 13.13
CA PHE A 162 -11.05 -2.98 12.20
C PHE A 162 -10.34 -4.29 12.58
N GLY A 163 -9.74 -4.38 13.78
CA GLY A 163 -9.07 -5.60 14.25
C GLY A 163 -7.81 -5.96 13.46
N LEU A 164 -7.15 -4.98 12.84
CA LEU A 164 -5.86 -5.17 12.15
C LEU A 164 -4.67 -5.05 13.11
N LEU A 165 -4.87 -4.34 14.23
CA LEU A 165 -3.91 -4.21 15.32
C LEU A 165 -4.60 -4.55 16.64
N ALA A 166 -3.96 -5.36 17.48
CA ALA A 166 -4.38 -5.65 18.84
C ALA A 166 -3.45 -4.97 19.85
N GLU A 167 -3.96 -4.64 21.04
CA GLU A 167 -3.12 -4.21 22.15
C GLU A 167 -2.46 -5.43 22.82
N ALA A 168 -1.24 -5.24 23.29
CA ALA A 168 -0.58 -6.19 24.18
C ALA A 168 0.19 -5.47 25.26
N ARG A 169 0.35 -6.17 26.39
CA ARG A 169 1.11 -5.66 27.53
C ARG A 169 2.60 -5.79 27.25
N GLY A 170 3.32 -4.67 27.34
CA GLY A 170 4.78 -4.66 27.37
C GLY A 170 5.35 -5.31 28.64
N ARG A 171 6.65 -5.60 28.64
CA ARG A 171 7.36 -6.28 29.76
C ARG A 171 7.23 -5.56 31.11
N ASP A 172 7.12 -4.23 31.12
CA ASP A 172 7.00 -3.41 32.34
C ASP A 172 5.55 -2.95 32.60
N GLY A 173 4.55 -3.46 31.86
CA GLY A 173 3.13 -3.08 31.98
C GLY A 173 2.79 -1.62 31.61
N ARG A 174 3.79 -0.74 31.54
CA ARG A 174 3.68 0.69 31.22
C ARG A 174 3.64 0.97 29.72
N GLU A 175 4.30 0.13 28.92
CA GLU A 175 4.24 0.24 27.46
C GLU A 175 3.01 -0.50 26.91
N ARG A 176 2.11 0.27 26.27
CA ARG A 176 1.01 -0.28 25.47
C ARG A 176 1.53 -0.63 24.08
N LEU A 177 1.92 -1.89 23.90
CA LEU A 177 2.37 -2.40 22.63
C LEU A 177 1.16 -2.65 21.72
N LEU A 178 1.40 -2.57 20.42
CA LEU A 178 0.47 -2.97 19.38
C LEU A 178 1.08 -4.14 18.61
N ILE A 179 0.25 -5.12 18.26
CA ILE A 179 0.67 -6.27 17.46
C ILE A 179 -0.17 -6.31 16.18
N PRO A 180 0.46 -6.50 15.00
CA PRO A 180 -0.23 -6.97 13.80
C PRO A 180 -1.06 -8.23 14.09
N THR A 181 -2.37 -8.19 13.83
CA THR A 181 -3.20 -9.40 13.92
C THR A 181 -2.94 -10.33 12.74
N GLU A 182 -3.31 -11.60 12.86
CA GLU A 182 -3.24 -12.56 11.75
C GLU A 182 -4.05 -12.10 10.52
N ARG A 183 -5.12 -11.33 10.76
CA ARG A 183 -5.89 -10.67 9.69
C ARG A 183 -5.03 -9.68 8.90
N LEU A 184 -4.25 -8.82 9.56
CA LEU A 184 -3.35 -7.90 8.88
C LEU A 184 -2.24 -8.65 8.12
N LEU A 185 -1.65 -9.66 8.75
CA LEU A 185 -0.60 -10.47 8.12
C LEU A 185 -1.12 -11.21 6.88
N THR A 186 -2.32 -11.79 6.94
CA THR A 186 -2.96 -12.45 5.78
C THR A 186 -3.15 -11.49 4.61
N ILE A 187 -3.63 -10.27 4.85
CA ILE A 187 -3.79 -9.23 3.81
C ILE A 187 -2.44 -8.93 3.13
N HIS A 188 -1.36 -8.81 3.91
CA HIS A 188 -0.02 -8.55 3.38
C HIS A 188 0.55 -9.76 2.63
N ARG A 189 0.40 -10.98 3.14
CA ARG A 189 0.84 -12.22 2.46
C ARG A 189 0.12 -12.41 1.13
N GLU A 190 -1.20 -12.19 1.08
CA GLU A 190 -1.97 -12.25 -0.18
C GLU A 190 -1.44 -11.24 -1.21
N ARG A 191 -1.15 -10.01 -0.76
CA ARG A 191 -0.59 -8.96 -1.62
C ARG A 191 0.79 -9.35 -2.13
N TRP A 192 1.69 -9.75 -1.24
CA TRP A 192 3.05 -10.14 -1.61
C TRP A 192 3.06 -11.36 -2.52
N ARG A 193 2.17 -12.34 -2.32
CA ARG A 193 2.05 -13.49 -3.23
C ARG A 193 1.81 -13.06 -4.68
N LYS A 194 0.92 -12.08 -4.90
CA LYS A 194 0.64 -11.56 -6.25
C LYS A 194 1.80 -10.76 -6.82
N VAL A 195 2.42 -9.90 -5.99
CA VAL A 195 3.60 -9.10 -6.39
C VAL A 195 4.79 -10.00 -6.74
N PHE A 196 5.10 -10.97 -5.90
CA PHE A 196 6.21 -11.91 -6.10
C PHE A 196 5.98 -12.80 -7.32
N ALA A 197 4.73 -13.17 -7.60
CA ALA A 197 4.39 -13.87 -8.83
C ALA A 197 4.61 -13.00 -10.09
N ALA A 198 4.46 -11.67 -10.00
CA ALA A 198 4.83 -10.77 -11.09
C ALA A 198 6.36 -10.64 -11.24
N VAL A 199 7.08 -10.54 -10.13
CA VAL A 199 8.56 -10.54 -10.11
C VAL A 199 9.12 -11.83 -10.72
N ALA A 200 8.52 -12.98 -10.39
CA ALA A 200 8.90 -14.31 -10.88
C ALA A 200 8.91 -14.44 -12.41
N VAL A 201 8.22 -13.56 -13.13
CA VAL A 201 8.19 -13.57 -14.59
C VAL A 201 9.55 -13.23 -15.21
N VAL A 202 10.34 -12.40 -14.52
CA VAL A 202 11.64 -11.88 -15.03
C VAL A 202 12.80 -12.07 -14.05
N LEU A 203 12.52 -12.42 -12.79
CA LEU A 203 13.52 -12.62 -11.75
C LEU A 203 13.19 -13.86 -10.91
N PRO A 204 14.10 -14.85 -10.78
CA PRO A 204 13.85 -16.08 -10.03
C PRO A 204 13.57 -15.83 -8.54
N GLU A 205 14.02 -14.69 -8.00
CA GLU A 205 13.72 -14.27 -6.63
C GLU A 205 12.22 -14.23 -6.33
N GLY A 206 11.38 -13.95 -7.32
CA GLY A 206 9.93 -13.93 -7.12
C GLY A 206 9.38 -15.28 -6.63
N GLU A 207 9.84 -16.39 -7.19
CA GLU A 207 9.41 -17.73 -6.78
C GLU A 207 9.95 -18.10 -5.39
N ALA A 208 11.21 -17.79 -5.14
CA ALA A 208 11.85 -18.01 -3.85
C ALA A 208 11.15 -17.21 -2.74
N GLY A 209 10.80 -15.95 -3.00
CA GLY A 209 10.04 -15.11 -2.07
C GLY A 209 8.64 -15.64 -1.81
N ALA A 210 7.91 -16.05 -2.85
CA ALA A 210 6.56 -16.60 -2.71
C ALA A 210 6.54 -17.87 -1.85
N SER A 211 7.54 -18.74 -2.02
CA SER A 211 7.70 -19.99 -1.27
C SER A 211 7.99 -19.77 0.22
N ASN A 212 8.50 -18.60 0.60
CA ASN A 212 8.87 -18.25 1.98
C ASN A 212 7.83 -17.38 2.70
N LEU A 213 6.67 -17.08 2.11
CA LEU A 213 5.67 -16.19 2.71
C LEU A 213 5.07 -16.70 4.04
N ALA A 214 5.15 -18.00 4.32
CA ALA A 214 4.74 -18.58 5.60
C ALA A 214 5.83 -18.46 6.68
N ASN A 215 7.07 -18.14 6.32
CA ASN A 215 8.19 -18.03 7.24
C ASN A 215 8.26 -16.61 7.83
N GLU A 216 7.92 -16.45 9.10
CA GLU A 216 7.96 -15.14 9.79
C GLU A 216 9.34 -14.49 9.78
N ARG A 217 10.43 -15.26 9.80
CA ARG A 217 11.79 -14.69 9.72
C ARG A 217 12.03 -14.04 8.36
N PHE A 218 11.56 -14.69 7.31
CA PHE A 218 11.61 -14.11 5.97
C PHE A 218 10.76 -12.84 5.89
N ILE A 219 9.54 -12.83 6.44
CA ILE A 219 8.69 -11.63 6.46
C ILE A 219 9.37 -10.48 7.21
N ALA A 220 9.92 -10.74 8.41
CA ALA A 220 10.63 -9.76 9.21
C ALA A 220 11.83 -9.15 8.45
N ALA A 221 12.66 -10.02 7.86
CA ALA A 221 13.82 -9.61 7.07
C ALA A 221 13.42 -8.85 5.80
N PHE A 222 12.41 -9.32 5.07
CA PHE A 222 11.92 -8.68 3.86
C PHE A 222 11.35 -7.28 4.12
N VAL A 223 10.56 -7.11 5.19
CA VAL A 223 10.07 -5.80 5.62
C VAL A 223 11.24 -4.89 6.01
N ARG A 224 12.23 -5.40 6.75
CA ARG A 224 13.45 -4.67 7.10
C ARG A 224 14.16 -4.16 5.85
N GLU A 225 14.38 -5.01 4.87
CA GLU A 225 15.07 -4.69 3.63
C GLU A 225 14.35 -3.60 2.82
N LEU A 226 13.02 -3.65 2.76
CA LEU A 226 12.24 -2.57 2.14
C LEU A 226 12.35 -1.26 2.91
N MET A 227 12.30 -1.31 4.24
CA MET A 227 12.36 -0.10 5.07
C MET A 227 13.76 0.51 5.15
N LEU A 228 14.83 -0.28 5.11
CA LEU A 228 16.20 0.23 4.99
C LEU A 228 16.35 1.08 3.74
N ARG A 229 15.85 0.58 2.60
CA ARG A 229 15.88 1.31 1.32
C ARG A 229 15.05 2.59 1.36
N PHE A 230 13.85 2.50 1.92
CA PHE A 230 12.99 3.68 2.12
C PHE A 230 13.67 4.74 3.01
N ARG A 231 14.28 4.33 4.12
CA ARG A 231 15.00 5.24 5.03
C ARG A 231 16.23 5.86 4.38
N ALA A 232 16.96 5.10 3.54
CA ALA A 232 18.08 5.59 2.74
C ALA A 232 17.67 6.59 1.63
N GLY A 233 16.38 6.90 1.50
CA GLY A 233 15.89 7.95 0.60
C GLY A 233 15.38 7.43 -0.74
N LEU A 234 15.45 6.13 -1.02
CA LEU A 234 14.97 5.56 -2.29
C LEU A 234 13.45 5.77 -2.42
N ARG A 235 13.00 6.37 -3.52
CA ARG A 235 11.57 6.50 -3.86
C ARG A 235 11.31 5.88 -5.24
N PRO A 236 10.26 5.06 -5.41
CA PRO A 236 9.94 4.51 -6.72
C PRO A 236 9.64 5.54 -7.82
N LEU A 237 9.23 6.76 -7.43
CA LEU A 237 9.00 7.85 -8.37
C LEU A 237 10.30 8.48 -8.88
N ASP A 238 11.45 8.24 -8.24
CA ASP A 238 12.73 8.78 -8.74
C ASP A 238 13.10 8.18 -10.10
N TRP A 239 12.56 7.00 -10.43
CA TRP A 239 12.73 6.35 -11.75
C TRP A 239 11.70 6.80 -12.79
N ALA A 240 10.64 7.48 -12.37
CA ALA A 240 9.55 7.92 -13.23
C ALA A 240 8.92 9.22 -12.68
N PRO A 241 9.71 10.31 -12.62
CA PRO A 241 9.30 11.55 -11.96
C PRO A 241 8.05 12.16 -12.60
N GLU A 242 7.80 11.91 -13.88
CA GLU A 242 6.61 12.37 -14.61
C GLU A 242 5.32 11.84 -13.98
N LEU A 243 5.34 10.64 -13.39
CA LEU A 243 4.16 10.04 -12.75
C LEU A 243 3.78 10.73 -11.42
N SER A 244 4.58 11.67 -10.91
CA SER A 244 4.28 12.47 -9.71
C SER A 244 2.93 13.19 -9.81
N VAL A 245 2.55 13.67 -11.00
CA VAL A 245 1.28 14.35 -11.27
C VAL A 245 0.05 13.51 -10.90
N PHE A 246 0.21 12.18 -10.92
CA PHE A 246 -0.80 11.22 -10.49
C PHE A 246 -0.61 10.80 -9.03
N ALA A 247 0.64 10.59 -8.60
CA ALA A 247 0.94 10.04 -7.27
C ALA A 247 0.61 10.96 -6.10
N GLU A 248 0.62 12.27 -6.33
CA GLU A 248 0.28 13.28 -5.32
C GLU A 248 -1.23 13.46 -5.13
N ARG A 249 -2.04 12.89 -6.03
CA ARG A 249 -3.50 13.03 -6.00
C ARG A 249 -4.14 11.77 -5.45
N ASP A 250 -5.13 11.93 -4.58
CA ASP A 250 -5.95 10.81 -4.09
C ASP A 250 -6.53 10.01 -5.27
N GLY A 251 -6.23 8.70 -5.30
CA GLY A 251 -6.63 7.78 -6.36
C GLY A 251 -5.91 7.94 -7.70
N GLY A 252 -4.99 8.90 -7.85
CA GLY A 252 -4.40 9.26 -9.14
C GLY A 252 -3.55 8.15 -9.77
N MET A 253 -2.69 7.47 -9.01
CA MET A 253 -1.95 6.32 -9.56
C MET A 253 -2.85 5.18 -10.02
N MET A 254 -3.99 4.97 -9.36
CA MET A 254 -4.91 3.92 -9.78
C MET A 254 -5.57 4.25 -11.11
N ILE A 255 -5.89 5.53 -11.34
CA ILE A 255 -6.40 6.02 -12.62
C ILE A 255 -5.33 5.85 -13.71
N ALA A 256 -4.09 6.24 -13.43
CA ALA A 256 -2.98 6.11 -14.37
C ALA A 256 -2.71 4.64 -14.75
N LEU A 257 -2.77 3.72 -13.78
CA LEU A 257 -2.66 2.28 -14.03
C LEU A 257 -3.82 1.73 -14.87
N GLN A 258 -5.04 2.25 -14.71
CA GLN A 258 -6.15 1.86 -15.58
C GLN A 258 -5.97 2.36 -17.02
N LEU A 259 -5.46 3.59 -17.19
CA LEU A 259 -5.14 4.12 -18.52
C LEU A 259 -4.08 3.25 -19.20
N LEU A 260 -3.02 2.88 -18.48
CA LEU A 260 -1.99 1.96 -18.97
C LEU A 260 -2.57 0.58 -19.33
N ALA A 261 -3.36 -0.03 -18.44
CA ALA A 261 -3.95 -1.34 -18.67
C ALA A 261 -4.88 -1.35 -19.91
N ALA A 262 -5.69 -0.30 -20.06
CA ALA A 262 -6.57 -0.14 -21.21
C ALA A 262 -5.78 0.09 -22.52
N TYR A 263 -4.63 0.77 -22.44
CA TYR A 263 -3.69 0.89 -23.56
C TYR A 263 -3.12 -0.48 -23.96
N LEU A 264 -2.56 -1.22 -23.00
CA LEU A 264 -1.90 -2.51 -23.27
C LEU A 264 -2.88 -3.57 -23.82
N ALA A 265 -4.10 -3.62 -23.29
CA ALA A 265 -5.13 -4.55 -23.76
C ALA A 265 -5.54 -4.34 -25.23
N LYS A 266 -5.38 -3.11 -25.76
CA LYS A 266 -5.69 -2.81 -27.16
C LYS A 266 -4.46 -2.92 -28.09
N SER A 267 -3.25 -2.75 -27.57
CA SER A 267 -2.02 -2.96 -28.35
C SER A 267 -1.77 -4.41 -28.72
N GLU A 268 -2.31 -5.38 -27.95
CA GLU A 268 -2.27 -6.80 -28.32
C GLU A 268 -3.24 -7.16 -29.47
N GLY A 269 -4.14 -6.24 -29.89
CA GLY A 269 -5.17 -6.50 -30.90
C GLY A 269 -5.07 -5.69 -32.19
N LEU A 270 -4.56 -4.44 -32.17
CA LEU A 270 -4.55 -3.56 -33.34
C LEU A 270 -3.33 -2.62 -33.34
N GLY A 271 -2.55 -2.66 -34.42
CA GLY A 271 -1.30 -1.94 -34.59
C GLY A 271 -1.40 -0.41 -34.47
N GLY A 272 -1.02 0.11 -33.30
CA GLY A 272 -0.70 1.51 -33.09
C GLY A 272 -1.92 2.40 -32.80
N GLN A 273 -1.91 3.04 -31.62
CA GLN A 273 -2.95 3.90 -31.04
C GLN A 273 -4.08 3.15 -30.33
N ALA A 274 -3.79 2.72 -29.11
CA ALA A 274 -4.72 2.04 -28.23
C ALA A 274 -5.54 3.02 -27.34
N GLN A 275 -6.86 2.83 -27.34
CA GLN A 275 -7.89 3.70 -26.74
C GLN A 275 -8.32 3.23 -25.34
N ALA A 276 -8.28 4.07 -24.31
CA ALA A 276 -8.95 3.73 -23.05
C ALA A 276 -10.44 4.12 -23.12
N ASP A 277 -11.37 3.16 -22.99
CA ASP A 277 -12.82 3.47 -22.85
C ASP A 277 -13.14 3.88 -21.40
N LEU A 278 -12.45 4.92 -20.93
CA LEU A 278 -12.59 5.48 -19.60
C LEU A 278 -13.25 6.85 -19.68
N THR A 279 -14.54 6.91 -19.34
CA THR A 279 -15.22 8.20 -19.18
C THR A 279 -14.87 8.82 -17.83
N ILE A 280 -14.79 10.15 -17.77
CA ILE A 280 -14.55 10.91 -16.53
C ILE A 280 -15.58 10.55 -15.44
N ALA A 281 -16.84 10.32 -15.84
CA ALA A 281 -17.90 9.89 -14.93
C ALA A 281 -17.64 8.50 -14.34
N GLY A 282 -17.19 7.54 -15.16
CA GLY A 282 -16.83 6.20 -14.71
C GLY A 282 -15.64 6.19 -13.75
N ILE A 283 -14.64 7.02 -14.01
CA ILE A 283 -13.49 7.21 -13.11
C ILE A 283 -13.95 7.80 -11.76
N ALA A 284 -14.71 8.90 -11.79
CA ALA A 284 -15.16 9.59 -10.59
C ALA A 284 -15.99 8.68 -9.67
N GLN A 285 -16.94 7.93 -10.25
CA GLN A 285 -17.77 6.98 -9.51
C GLN A 285 -16.95 5.84 -8.90
N ARG A 286 -16.06 5.22 -9.68
CA ARG A 286 -15.27 4.06 -9.26
C ARG A 286 -14.30 4.38 -8.12
N TYR A 287 -13.74 5.59 -8.12
CA TYR A 287 -12.74 6.01 -7.13
C TYR A 287 -13.30 6.91 -6.04
N SER A 288 -14.62 7.18 -6.04
CA SER A 288 -15.28 8.04 -5.05
C SER A 288 -14.63 9.42 -4.93
N VAL A 289 -14.22 10.00 -6.07
CA VAL A 289 -13.63 11.35 -6.18
C VAL A 289 -14.54 12.26 -6.97
N SER A 290 -14.43 13.57 -6.77
CA SER A 290 -15.24 14.53 -7.53
C SER A 290 -14.84 14.56 -9.01
N ARG A 291 -15.79 14.86 -9.90
CA ARG A 291 -15.49 15.06 -11.33
C ARG A 291 -14.47 16.18 -11.55
N ALA A 292 -14.54 17.24 -10.75
CA ALA A 292 -13.60 18.35 -10.78
C ALA A 292 -12.16 17.91 -10.44
N HIS A 293 -12.00 17.01 -9.46
CA HIS A 293 -10.71 16.42 -9.10
C HIS A 293 -10.11 15.60 -10.25
N VAL A 294 -10.92 14.73 -10.86
CA VAL A 294 -10.50 13.94 -12.03
C VAL A 294 -10.10 14.86 -13.19
N LEU A 295 -10.90 15.89 -13.50
CA LEU A 295 -10.58 16.84 -14.56
C LEU A 295 -9.29 17.63 -14.29
N GLY A 296 -9.05 18.07 -13.06
CA GLY A 296 -7.82 18.76 -12.68
C GLY A 296 -6.58 17.88 -12.85
N MET A 297 -6.69 16.61 -12.47
CA MET A 297 -5.64 15.61 -12.66
C MET A 297 -5.36 15.36 -14.14
N LEU A 298 -6.40 15.14 -14.97
CA LEU A 298 -6.24 14.90 -16.40
C LEU A 298 -5.62 16.11 -17.13
N ARG A 299 -5.97 17.34 -16.73
CA ARG A 299 -5.31 18.55 -17.23
C ARG A 299 -3.82 18.57 -16.91
N SER A 300 -3.46 18.20 -15.68
CA SER A 300 -2.05 18.17 -15.25
C SER A 300 -1.27 17.08 -16.00
N ALA A 301 -1.87 15.91 -16.20
CA ALA A 301 -1.27 14.82 -16.96
C ALA A 301 -1.10 15.14 -18.45
N GLU A 302 -2.05 15.86 -19.05
CA GLU A 302 -1.92 16.34 -20.44
C GLU A 302 -0.83 17.41 -20.56
N ALA A 303 -0.77 18.36 -19.62
CA ALA A 303 0.30 19.36 -19.59
C ALA A 303 1.69 18.73 -19.42
N ALA A 304 1.79 17.59 -18.72
CA ALA A 304 3.01 16.81 -18.58
C ALA A 304 3.32 15.89 -19.78
N GLY A 305 2.48 15.89 -20.83
CA GLY A 305 2.69 15.07 -22.03
C GLY A 305 2.35 13.59 -21.87
N LEU A 306 1.79 13.17 -20.73
CA LEU A 306 1.50 11.75 -20.44
C LEU A 306 0.24 11.26 -21.15
N ILE A 307 -0.72 12.15 -21.37
CA ILE A 307 -1.95 11.84 -22.10
C ILE A 307 -2.25 12.94 -23.12
N ARG A 308 -3.13 12.62 -24.07
CA ARG A 308 -3.77 13.60 -24.95
C ARG A 308 -5.28 13.44 -24.86
N ARG A 309 -5.99 14.54 -24.66
CA ARG A 309 -7.46 14.56 -24.70
C ARG A 309 -7.93 14.89 -26.12
N MET A 310 -8.87 14.12 -26.62
CA MET A 310 -9.47 14.30 -27.94
C MET A 310 -10.74 15.17 -27.84
N PRO A 311 -11.18 15.82 -28.94
CA PRO A 311 -12.39 16.65 -28.94
C PRO A 311 -13.68 15.95 -28.49
N ASP A 312 -13.73 14.62 -28.62
CA ASP A 312 -14.85 13.77 -28.20
C ASP A 312 -14.70 13.20 -26.77
N ASN A 313 -13.82 13.80 -25.96
CA ASN A 313 -13.50 13.39 -24.58
C ASN A 313 -12.77 12.04 -24.44
N ARG A 314 -12.29 11.44 -25.53
CA ARG A 314 -11.39 10.27 -25.44
C ARG A 314 -10.02 10.68 -24.88
N ILE A 315 -9.38 9.73 -24.20
CA ILE A 315 -8.03 9.89 -23.64
C ILE A 315 -7.09 8.93 -24.37
N LEU A 316 -6.04 9.48 -24.97
CA LEU A 316 -4.95 8.72 -25.57
C LEU A 316 -3.76 8.71 -24.60
N VAL A 317 -3.19 7.53 -24.38
CA VAL A 317 -1.93 7.35 -23.65
C VAL A 317 -0.77 7.63 -24.59
N THR A 318 0.19 8.45 -24.18
CA THR A 318 1.37 8.77 -25.02
C THR A 318 2.50 7.75 -24.80
N PRO A 319 3.46 7.64 -25.75
CA PRO A 319 4.66 6.83 -25.55
C PRO A 319 5.45 7.22 -24.29
N GLN A 320 5.44 8.52 -23.92
CA GLN A 320 6.09 8.99 -22.70
C GLN A 320 5.46 8.37 -21.44
N MET A 321 4.13 8.25 -21.38
CA MET A 321 3.47 7.61 -20.25
C MET A 321 3.76 6.11 -20.16
N VAL A 322 3.88 5.44 -21.30
CA VAL A 322 4.31 4.03 -21.35
C VAL A 322 5.74 3.90 -20.83
N ASP A 323 6.69 4.68 -21.36
CA ASP A 323 8.09 4.61 -20.91
C ASP A 323 8.25 4.96 -19.42
N SER A 324 7.49 5.95 -18.93
CA SER A 324 7.47 6.31 -17.50
C SER A 324 6.99 5.14 -16.64
N PHE A 325 5.94 4.43 -17.07
CA PHE A 325 5.48 3.24 -16.35
C PHE A 325 6.46 2.07 -16.45
N ASP A 326 7.12 1.88 -17.59
CA ASP A 326 8.14 0.86 -17.74
C ASP A 326 9.32 1.11 -16.78
N ASN A 327 9.80 2.35 -16.68
CA ASN A 327 10.85 2.71 -15.72
C ASN A 327 10.39 2.49 -14.27
N PHE A 328 9.16 2.91 -13.94
CA PHE A 328 8.56 2.72 -12.62
C PHE A 328 8.47 1.23 -12.23
N PHE A 329 7.93 0.39 -13.12
CA PHE A 329 7.75 -1.02 -12.85
C PHE A 329 9.07 -1.79 -12.85
N ALA A 330 9.98 -1.50 -13.77
CA ALA A 330 11.31 -2.09 -13.77
C ALA A 330 12.05 -1.81 -12.45
N GLY A 331 12.04 -0.55 -12.00
CA GLY A 331 12.63 -0.17 -10.72
C GLY A 331 11.97 -0.87 -9.53
N ILE A 332 10.62 -0.97 -9.51
CA ILE A 332 9.92 -1.70 -8.45
C ILE A 332 10.24 -3.20 -8.48
N ILE A 333 10.29 -3.84 -9.65
CA ILE A 333 10.62 -5.27 -9.77
C ILE A 333 12.03 -5.53 -9.23
N LEU A 334 13.01 -4.70 -9.61
CA LEU A 334 14.37 -4.79 -9.09
C LEU A 334 14.43 -4.57 -7.58
N LEU A 335 13.71 -3.56 -7.07
CA LEU A 335 13.59 -3.28 -5.64
C LEU A 335 13.04 -4.49 -4.87
N GLN A 336 11.98 -5.11 -5.38
CA GLN A 336 11.38 -6.29 -4.76
C GLN A 336 12.33 -7.49 -4.82
N GLY A 337 12.94 -7.75 -5.98
CA GLY A 337 13.89 -8.86 -6.16
C GLY A 337 15.10 -8.75 -5.24
N ASP A 338 15.73 -7.57 -5.17
CA ASP A 338 16.89 -7.33 -4.30
C ASP A 338 16.54 -7.45 -2.81
N ALA A 339 15.35 -6.98 -2.41
CA ALA A 339 14.85 -7.15 -1.04
C ALA A 339 14.58 -8.62 -0.70
N ILE A 340 14.00 -9.40 -1.63
CA ILE A 340 13.79 -10.85 -1.45
C ILE A 340 15.13 -11.57 -1.30
N ARG A 341 16.08 -11.32 -2.20
CA ARG A 341 17.43 -11.94 -2.16
C ARG A 341 18.13 -11.67 -0.84
N SER A 342 18.10 -10.42 -0.39
CA SER A 342 18.72 -10.00 0.87
C SER A 342 18.03 -10.64 2.08
N ALA A 343 16.69 -10.70 2.07
CA ALA A 343 15.91 -11.33 3.13
C ALA A 343 16.15 -12.84 3.24
N LEU A 344 16.27 -13.56 2.12
CA LEU A 344 16.59 -14.98 2.11
C LEU A 344 17.98 -15.25 2.70
N SER A 345 18.95 -14.42 2.35
CA SER A 345 20.33 -14.52 2.88
C SER A 345 20.37 -14.27 4.39
N ALA A 346 19.61 -13.27 4.88
CA ALA A 346 19.51 -12.95 6.30
C ALA A 346 18.74 -14.02 7.10
N ALA A 347 17.65 -14.54 6.55
CA ALA A 347 16.82 -15.56 7.20
C ALA A 347 17.57 -16.90 7.40
N GLY A 348 18.53 -17.21 6.53
CA GLY A 348 19.41 -18.37 6.65
C GLY A 348 20.60 -18.21 7.62
N SER A 349 20.99 -16.97 7.96
CA SER A 349 22.26 -16.68 8.67
C SER A 349 22.12 -16.22 10.12
N VAL A 350 20.91 -15.89 10.62
CA VAL A 350 20.74 -15.25 11.94
C VAL A 350 19.91 -16.10 12.91
N ARG A 351 20.45 -16.32 14.13
CA ARG A 351 19.71 -16.86 15.29
C ARG A 351 18.62 -15.85 15.70
N PRO A 352 17.36 -16.26 15.91
CA PRO A 352 16.26 -15.33 16.09
C PRO A 352 16.49 -14.41 17.30
N ARG A 353 16.34 -13.09 17.12
CA ARG A 353 15.81 -12.28 18.21
C ARG A 353 14.39 -12.77 18.43
N THR A 354 14.11 -13.32 19.61
CA THR A 354 12.77 -13.71 20.00
C THR A 354 11.89 -12.47 19.92
N VAL A 355 11.06 -12.40 18.87
CA VAL A 355 9.84 -11.59 18.92
C VAL A 355 9.11 -12.13 20.14
N PRO A 356 8.91 -11.33 21.20
CA PRO A 356 8.17 -11.84 22.34
C PRO A 356 6.82 -12.31 21.80
N LYS A 357 6.43 -13.55 22.14
CA LYS A 357 5.06 -14.00 21.92
C LYS A 357 4.18 -13.12 22.80
N PHE A 358 3.76 -12.00 22.24
CA PHE A 358 2.76 -11.16 22.86
C PHE A 358 1.43 -11.83 22.50
N THR A 359 0.87 -12.58 23.44
CA THR A 359 -0.49 -13.10 23.29
C THR A 359 -1.42 -11.90 23.28
N ALA A 360 -2.21 -11.75 22.21
CA ALA A 360 -3.35 -10.86 22.26
C ALA A 360 -4.25 -11.34 23.41
N ASP A 361 -4.65 -10.45 24.32
CA ASP A 361 -5.80 -10.74 25.16
C ASP A 361 -6.97 -10.99 24.20
N GLU A 362 -7.64 -12.14 24.34
CA GLU A 362 -8.85 -12.46 23.59
C GLU A 362 -9.83 -11.29 23.75
N ALA A 363 -10.01 -10.52 22.68
CA ALA A 363 -11.02 -9.46 22.68
C ALA A 363 -12.40 -10.13 22.84
N PRO A 364 -13.28 -9.64 23.74
CA PRO A 364 -14.61 -10.21 23.87
C PRO A 364 -15.36 -10.09 22.54
N ALA A 365 -16.02 -11.19 22.19
CA ALA A 365 -16.66 -11.48 20.90
C ALA A 365 -17.70 -10.44 20.44
#